data_AF-A0A4W6C1J5-F1
#
_entry.id   AF-A0A4W6C1J5-F1
#
_cell.length_a   1.000
_cell.length_b   1.000
_cell.length_c   1.000
_cell.angle_alpha   90.00
_cell.angle_beta   90.00
_cell.angle_gamma   90.00
#
_symmetry.space_group_name_H-M   'P 1'
#
loop_
_entity.id
_entity.type
_entity.pdbx_description
1 polymer ?
#
loop_
_entity_poly.entity_id
_entity_poly.type
_entity_poly.pdbx_seq_one_letter_code
_entity_poly.pdbx_strand_id
1 'polypeptide(L)'
;NDHVAPIYIINLLISDLIQFCCMIVEVTKPENLTIREIFIFLYYFGLMASVGFMACVALERYLVIAWPLWYRFRRTIKISIVVCFVVWALPLVFLLPLYFRVDFHILTIIFAVVFLVPLPLFIFSLVGTLKALSASRVSSHEKRRIVAVLVVVLLTYIFLFLPSIIWGLEKKARYSFTFHYLTFTFIKLSPLADLFLYIFIRKGAVDKMLSSLCCCKMESNDISRSTMTE
;
A
#
# COMPACT_ATOMS: atom_id res chain seq x y z
N ASN A 1 -18.71 11.46 -0.09
CA ASN A 1 -18.96 10.05 -0.47
C ASN A 1 -17.60 9.33 -0.51
N ASP A 2 -16.79 9.46 0.54
CA ASP A 2 -15.30 9.36 0.48
C ASP A 2 -14.73 8.32 1.46
N HIS A 3 -15.56 7.42 1.99
CA HIS A 3 -15.18 6.58 3.12
C HIS A 3 -14.43 5.28 2.76
N VAL A 4 -14.36 4.87 1.48
CA VAL A 4 -13.76 3.58 1.07
C VAL A 4 -12.24 3.61 0.93
N ALA A 5 -11.66 4.63 0.28
CA ALA A 5 -10.21 4.82 0.24
C ALA A 5 -9.57 4.93 1.64
N PRO A 6 -10.24 5.54 2.64
CA PRO A 6 -9.83 5.44 4.03
C PRO A 6 -9.76 4.01 4.58
N ILE A 7 -10.62 3.07 4.18
CA ILE A 7 -10.66 1.73 4.79
C ILE A 7 -9.35 0.97 4.52
N TYR A 8 -8.91 0.91 3.26
CA TYR A 8 -7.67 0.21 2.92
C TYR A 8 -6.44 0.91 3.53
N ILE A 9 -6.43 2.24 3.56
CA ILE A 9 -5.38 3.03 4.21
C ILE A 9 -5.36 2.82 5.73
N ILE A 10 -6.51 2.76 6.39
CA ILE A 10 -6.59 2.50 7.84
C ILE A 10 -6.07 1.10 8.13
N ASN A 11 -6.47 0.09 7.35
CA ASN A 11 -5.98 -1.27 7.54
C ASN A 11 -4.47 -1.39 7.25
N LEU A 12 -3.96 -0.67 6.24
CA LEU A 12 -2.53 -0.52 5.99
C LEU A 12 -1.81 0.01 7.24
N LEU A 13 -2.28 1.13 7.79
CA LEU A 13 -1.67 1.74 8.99
C LEU A 13 -1.81 0.86 10.24
N ILE A 14 -2.88 0.06 10.37
CA ILE A 14 -3.02 -0.93 11.44
C ILE A 14 -1.98 -2.03 11.30
N SER A 15 -1.78 -2.54 10.08
CA SER A 15 -0.75 -3.55 9.81
C SER A 15 0.67 -3.02 10.03
N ASP A 16 0.90 -1.74 9.76
CA ASP A 16 2.17 -1.05 10.04
C ASP A 16 2.40 -0.83 11.53
N LEU A 17 1.34 -0.52 12.29
CA LEU A 17 1.39 -0.43 13.74
C LEU A 17 1.78 -1.78 14.36
N ILE A 18 1.21 -2.88 13.88
CA ILE A 18 1.57 -4.24 14.31
C ILE A 18 3.07 -4.48 14.05
N GLN A 19 3.56 -4.16 12.85
CA GLN A 19 4.99 -4.29 12.52
C GLN A 19 5.87 -3.45 13.45
N PHE A 20 5.48 -2.20 13.72
CA PHE A 20 6.21 -1.30 14.61
C PHE A 20 6.28 -1.82 16.05
N CYS A 21 5.16 -2.32 16.59
CA CYS A 21 5.11 -2.97 17.89
C CYS A 21 6.05 -4.18 17.94
N CYS A 22 6.07 -5.02 16.89
CA CYS A 22 6.96 -6.18 16.84
C CYS A 22 8.44 -5.78 16.80
N MET A 23 8.79 -4.71 16.07
CA MET A 23 10.16 -4.19 16.02
C MET A 23 10.62 -3.65 17.37
N ILE A 24 9.74 -3.00 18.14
CA ILE A 24 10.06 -2.56 19.52
C ILE A 24 10.44 -3.76 20.39
N VAL A 25 9.65 -4.83 20.33
CA VAL A 25 9.91 -6.04 21.12
C VAL A 25 11.17 -6.77 20.64
N GLU A 26 11.49 -6.74 19.35
CA GLU A 26 12.75 -7.28 18.85
C GLU A 26 13.98 -6.59 19.47
N VAL A 27 13.91 -5.26 19.67
CA VAL A 27 14.98 -4.48 20.30
C VAL A 27 15.17 -4.83 21.78
N THR A 28 14.11 -5.22 22.49
CA THR A 28 14.23 -5.63 23.91
C THR A 28 14.91 -6.99 24.10
N LYS A 29 15.13 -7.75 23.01
CA LYS A 29 15.80 -9.05 23.00
C LYS A 29 15.25 -10.01 24.06
N PRO A 30 13.97 -10.41 23.97
CA PRO A 30 13.35 -11.27 24.98
C PRO A 30 14.11 -12.59 25.11
N GLU A 31 14.43 -12.98 26.35
CA GLU A 31 15.10 -14.25 26.66
C GLU A 31 14.23 -15.46 26.30
N ASN A 32 12.92 -15.31 26.43
CA ASN A 32 11.95 -16.36 26.14
C ASN A 32 11.82 -16.58 24.62
N LEU A 33 12.26 -17.75 24.17
CA LEU A 33 12.23 -18.16 22.76
C LEU A 33 10.82 -18.15 22.16
N THR A 34 9.80 -18.54 22.93
CA THR A 34 8.40 -18.56 22.48
C THR A 34 7.90 -17.16 22.20
N ILE A 35 8.23 -16.19 23.06
CA ILE A 35 7.88 -14.79 22.85
C ILE A 35 8.51 -14.30 21.55
N ARG A 36 9.80 -14.59 21.34
CA ARG A 36 10.50 -14.21 20.11
C ARG A 36 9.86 -14.80 18.85
N GLU A 37 9.52 -16.09 18.85
CA GLU A 37 8.86 -16.74 17.72
C GLU A 37 7.49 -16.12 17.41
N ILE A 38 6.68 -15.81 18.44
CA ILE A 38 5.37 -15.15 18.28
C ILE A 38 5.51 -13.78 17.63
N PHE A 39 6.45 -12.95 18.09
CA PHE A 39 6.64 -11.62 17.51
C PHE A 39 7.23 -11.64 16.10
N ILE A 40 8.06 -12.63 15.77
CA ILE A 40 8.51 -12.86 14.38
C ILE A 40 7.30 -13.20 13.49
N PHE A 41 6.44 -14.11 13.93
CA PHE A 41 5.21 -14.44 13.19
C PHE A 41 4.31 -13.21 13.00
N LEU A 42 4.05 -12.45 14.06
CA LEU A 42 3.22 -11.24 14.01
C LEU A 42 3.83 -10.16 13.10
N TYR A 43 5.16 -10.02 13.09
CA TYR A 43 5.85 -9.09 12.20
C TYR A 43 5.59 -9.45 10.73
N TYR A 44 5.84 -10.71 10.33
CA TYR A 44 5.62 -11.14 8.96
C TYR A 44 4.14 -11.13 8.58
N PHE A 45 3.24 -11.44 9.52
CA PHE A 45 1.80 -11.31 9.33
C PHE A 45 1.41 -9.86 9.00
N GLY A 46 1.87 -8.90 9.80
CA GLY A 46 1.66 -7.48 9.56
C GLY A 46 2.26 -7.00 8.24
N LEU A 47 3.49 -7.43 7.92
CA LEU A 47 4.17 -7.08 6.67
C LEU A 47 3.39 -7.54 5.43
N MET A 48 2.94 -8.81 5.42
CA MET A 48 2.17 -9.36 4.30
C MET A 48 0.80 -8.67 4.16
N ALA A 49 0.14 -8.38 5.28
CA ALA A 49 -1.10 -7.61 5.27
C ALA A 49 -0.87 -6.19 4.72
N SER A 50 0.20 -5.51 5.12
CA SER A 50 0.58 -4.18 4.65
C SER A 50 0.76 -4.16 3.13
N VAL A 51 1.55 -5.09 2.58
CA VAL A 51 1.71 -5.25 1.12
C VAL A 51 0.37 -5.52 0.42
N GLY A 52 -0.49 -6.35 1.01
CA GLY A 52 -1.84 -6.62 0.48
C GLY A 52 -2.72 -5.37 0.45
N PHE A 53 -2.70 -4.55 1.50
CA PHE A 53 -3.44 -3.29 1.53
C PHE A 53 -2.84 -2.23 0.59
N MET A 54 -1.51 -2.21 0.43
CA MET A 54 -0.84 -1.37 -0.56
C MET A 54 -1.31 -1.72 -1.98
N ALA A 55 -1.41 -3.01 -2.31
CA ALA A 55 -1.98 -3.50 -3.56
C ALA A 55 -3.46 -3.10 -3.73
N CYS A 56 -4.27 -3.20 -2.67
CA CYS A 56 -5.66 -2.75 -2.69
C CYS A 56 -5.78 -1.24 -2.96
N VAL A 57 -4.94 -0.42 -2.32
CA VAL A 57 -4.90 1.04 -2.55
C VAL A 57 -4.52 1.35 -4.00
N ALA A 58 -3.49 0.70 -4.55
CA ALA A 58 -3.07 0.90 -5.93
C ALA A 58 -4.17 0.49 -6.94
N LEU A 59 -4.78 -0.68 -6.74
CA LEU A 59 -5.84 -1.18 -7.61
C LEU A 59 -7.09 -0.31 -7.52
N GLU A 60 -7.45 0.18 -6.33
CA GLU A 60 -8.57 1.11 -6.15
C GLU A 60 -8.38 2.38 -6.97
N ARG A 61 -7.17 2.98 -6.93
CA ARG A 61 -6.84 4.18 -7.71
C ARG A 61 -6.95 3.94 -9.21
N TYR A 62 -6.53 2.77 -9.68
CA TYR A 62 -6.71 2.36 -11.07
C TYR A 62 -8.19 2.22 -11.45
N LEU A 63 -8.98 1.47 -10.67
CA LEU A 63 -10.39 1.19 -10.96
C LEU A 63 -11.24 2.46 -11.03
N VAL A 64 -10.97 3.45 -10.17
CA VAL A 64 -11.64 4.75 -10.18
C VAL A 64 -11.50 5.46 -11.52
N ILE A 65 -10.33 5.37 -12.16
CA ILE A 65 -10.03 6.06 -13.42
C ILE A 65 -10.49 5.24 -14.61
N ALA A 66 -10.12 3.96 -14.64
CA ALA A 66 -10.31 3.14 -15.82
C ALA A 66 -11.78 2.71 -16.00
N TRP A 67 -12.51 2.52 -14.89
CA TRP A 67 -13.88 1.97 -14.91
C TRP A 67 -14.81 2.74 -13.97
N PRO A 68 -15.02 4.06 -14.17
CA PRO A 68 -15.68 4.92 -13.20
C PRO A 68 -17.15 4.54 -12.91
N LEU A 69 -17.92 4.16 -13.95
CA LEU A 69 -19.32 3.76 -13.79
C LEU A 69 -19.44 2.42 -13.06
N TRP A 70 -18.67 1.42 -13.50
CA TRP A 70 -18.66 0.11 -12.85
C TRP A 70 -18.19 0.22 -11.39
N TYR A 71 -17.14 1.00 -11.14
CA TYR A 71 -16.64 1.26 -9.80
C TYR A 71 -17.72 1.93 -8.94
N ARG A 72 -18.45 2.93 -9.45
CA ARG A 72 -19.54 3.59 -8.69
C ARG A 72 -20.65 2.63 -8.27
N PHE A 73 -21.06 1.71 -9.14
CA PHE A 73 -22.15 0.77 -8.83
C PHE A 73 -21.70 -0.42 -7.99
N ARG A 74 -20.47 -0.91 -8.19
CA ARG A 74 -19.92 -2.04 -7.42
C ARG A 74 -19.27 -1.63 -6.10
N ARG A 75 -18.94 -0.36 -5.89
CA ARG A 75 -18.30 0.10 -4.65
C ARG A 75 -19.31 0.14 -3.51
N THR A 76 -19.40 -0.96 -2.78
CA THR A 76 -20.13 -1.05 -1.51
C THR A 76 -19.15 -1.26 -0.35
N ILE A 77 -19.47 -0.71 0.82
CA ILE A 77 -18.69 -0.92 2.05
C ILE A 77 -18.55 -2.42 2.36
N LYS A 78 -19.58 -3.22 2.07
CA LYS A 78 -19.59 -4.68 2.24
C LYS A 78 -18.46 -5.36 1.44
N ILE A 79 -18.28 -4.99 0.17
CA ILE A 79 -17.21 -5.56 -0.66
C ILE A 79 -15.83 -5.19 -0.10
N SER A 80 -15.63 -3.94 0.32
CA SER A 80 -14.35 -3.53 0.93
C SER A 80 -14.04 -4.28 2.22
N ILE A 81 -15.03 -4.53 3.06
CA ILE A 81 -14.86 -5.35 4.28
C ILE A 81 -14.46 -6.78 3.92
N VAL A 82 -15.12 -7.39 2.93
CA VAL A 82 -14.77 -8.74 2.46
C VAL A 82 -13.34 -8.78 1.92
N VAL A 83 -12.93 -7.79 1.12
CA VAL A 83 -11.54 -7.68 0.64
C VAL A 83 -10.57 -7.55 1.81
N CYS A 84 -10.86 -6.72 2.81
CA CYS A 84 -10.01 -6.60 4.00
C CYS A 84 -9.89 -7.93 4.74
N PHE A 85 -10.99 -8.65 4.93
CA PHE A 85 -10.96 -9.96 5.58
C PHE A 85 -10.10 -10.96 4.82
N VAL A 86 -10.20 -10.99 3.48
CA VAL A 86 -9.34 -11.82 2.63
C VAL A 86 -7.87 -11.43 2.77
N VAL A 87 -7.56 -10.13 2.73
CA VAL A 87 -6.18 -9.63 2.89
C VAL A 87 -5.59 -9.99 4.26
N TRP A 88 -6.41 -10.00 5.32
CA TRP A 88 -5.97 -10.45 6.65
C TRP A 88 -5.84 -11.98 6.76
N ALA A 89 -6.68 -12.74 6.06
CA ALA A 89 -6.67 -14.20 6.12
C ALA A 89 -5.54 -14.83 5.27
N LEU A 90 -5.24 -14.25 4.11
CA LEU A 90 -4.23 -14.77 3.18
C LEU A 90 -2.84 -14.96 3.83
N PRO A 91 -2.28 -14.00 4.59
CA PRO A 91 -1.02 -14.17 5.30
C PRO A 91 -0.99 -15.41 6.20
N LEU A 92 -2.10 -15.75 6.88
CA LEU A 92 -2.13 -16.93 7.75
C LEU A 92 -1.79 -18.21 7.00
N VAL A 93 -2.30 -18.35 5.77
CA VAL A 93 -2.04 -19.52 4.92
C VAL A 93 -0.57 -19.60 4.54
N PHE A 94 0.04 -18.48 4.15
CA PHE A 94 1.44 -18.43 3.74
C PHE A 94 2.43 -18.51 4.91
N LEU A 95 1.97 -18.25 6.14
CA LEU A 95 2.76 -18.43 7.36
C LEU A 95 2.64 -19.83 7.96
N LEU A 96 1.71 -20.68 7.51
CA LEU A 96 1.63 -22.08 7.98
C LEU A 96 2.96 -22.84 7.84
N PRO A 97 3.71 -22.76 6.72
CA PRO A 97 5.02 -23.39 6.61
C PRO A 97 6.02 -22.95 7.70
N LEU A 98 5.96 -21.69 8.14
CA LEU A 98 6.80 -21.16 9.22
C LEU A 98 6.46 -21.85 10.55
N TYR A 99 5.17 -22.04 10.82
CA TYR A 99 4.68 -22.75 12.01
C TYR A 99 5.10 -24.23 12.03
N PHE A 100 4.99 -24.92 10.88
CA PHE A 100 5.43 -26.30 10.74
C PHE A 100 6.95 -26.48 10.67
N ARG A 101 7.73 -25.40 10.86
CA ARG A 101 9.20 -25.41 10.82
C ARG A 101 9.76 -26.05 9.55
N VAL A 102 9.13 -25.72 8.41
CA VAL A 102 9.65 -26.08 7.09
C VAL A 102 11.05 -25.52 6.92
N ASP A 103 11.88 -26.19 6.11
CA ASP A 103 13.25 -25.78 5.84
C ASP A 103 13.34 -24.28 5.47
N PHE A 104 14.33 -23.60 6.05
CA PHE A 104 14.53 -22.15 5.90
C PHE A 104 14.70 -21.73 4.44
N HIS A 105 15.33 -22.56 3.60
CA HIS A 105 15.50 -22.25 2.19
C HIS A 105 14.17 -22.31 1.43
N ILE A 106 13.33 -23.30 1.74
CA ILE A 106 11.99 -23.42 1.15
C ILE A 106 11.13 -22.23 1.58
N LEU A 107 11.14 -21.88 2.87
CA LEU A 107 10.43 -20.70 3.39
C LEU A 107 10.85 -19.43 2.68
N THR A 108 12.17 -19.22 2.55
CA THR A 108 12.73 -18.05 1.88
C THR A 108 12.25 -17.93 0.43
N ILE A 109 12.21 -19.05 -0.31
CA ILE A 109 11.70 -19.08 -1.69
C ILE A 109 10.20 -18.77 -1.73
N ILE A 110 9.41 -19.37 -0.83
CA ILE A 110 7.96 -19.11 -0.73
C ILE A 110 7.70 -17.61 -0.51
N PHE A 111 8.36 -16.99 0.49
CA PHE A 111 8.21 -15.56 0.74
C PHE A 111 8.63 -14.70 -0.45
N ALA A 112 9.75 -15.04 -1.10
CA ALA A 112 10.22 -14.30 -2.27
C ALA A 112 9.22 -14.36 -3.44
N VAL A 113 8.62 -15.53 -3.69
CA VAL A 113 7.59 -15.70 -4.73
C VAL A 113 6.33 -14.92 -4.35
N VAL A 114 5.88 -14.99 -3.09
CA VAL A 114 4.70 -14.25 -2.62
C VAL A 114 4.90 -12.74 -2.76
N PHE A 115 6.07 -12.22 -2.37
CA PHE A 115 6.39 -10.80 -2.56
C PHE A 115 6.71 -10.44 -4.02
N LEU A 116 6.89 -11.39 -4.92
CA LEU A 116 7.03 -11.06 -6.35
C LEU A 116 5.68 -10.72 -7.00
N VAL A 117 4.57 -11.33 -6.54
CA VAL A 117 3.23 -11.19 -7.15
C VAL A 117 2.65 -9.77 -7.14
N PRO A 118 2.85 -8.92 -6.10
CA PRO A 118 2.34 -7.54 -6.11
C PRO A 118 3.02 -6.63 -7.14
N LEU A 119 4.28 -6.91 -7.50
CA LEU A 119 5.05 -6.09 -8.45
C LEU A 119 4.39 -5.96 -9.84
N PRO A 120 3.99 -7.05 -10.53
CA PRO A 120 3.25 -6.94 -11.78
C PRO A 120 1.88 -6.29 -11.60
N LEU A 121 1.22 -6.46 -10.44
CA LEU A 121 -0.05 -5.77 -10.14
C LEU A 121 0.13 -4.25 -10.05
N PHE A 122 1.20 -3.77 -9.41
CA PHE A 122 1.51 -2.34 -9.35
C PHE A 122 1.84 -1.77 -10.74
N ILE A 123 2.63 -2.49 -11.54
CA ILE A 123 2.93 -2.10 -12.92
C ILE A 123 1.65 -2.05 -13.75
N PHE A 124 0.81 -3.09 -13.68
CA PHE A 124 -0.47 -3.14 -14.36
C PHE A 124 -1.37 -1.97 -13.96
N SER A 125 -1.47 -1.68 -12.67
CA SER A 125 -2.28 -0.58 -12.14
C SER A 125 -1.79 0.77 -12.65
N LEU A 126 -0.46 0.98 -12.71
CA LEU A 126 0.15 2.20 -13.23
C LEU A 126 -0.09 2.37 -14.74
N VAL A 127 0.27 1.36 -15.54
CA VAL A 127 0.13 1.40 -17.00
C VAL A 127 -1.33 1.51 -17.40
N GLY A 128 -2.20 0.73 -16.78
CA GLY A 128 -3.63 0.78 -16.97
C GLY A 128 -4.21 2.16 -16.63
N THR A 129 -3.72 2.78 -15.55
CA THR A 129 -4.11 4.14 -15.18
C THR A 129 -3.67 5.13 -16.24
N LEU A 130 -2.40 5.11 -16.67
CA LEU A 130 -1.89 6.01 -17.71
C LEU A 130 -2.72 5.90 -19.01
N LYS A 131 -3.03 4.68 -19.44
CA LYS A 131 -3.85 4.41 -20.63
C LYS A 131 -5.28 4.91 -20.49
N ALA A 132 -5.92 4.70 -19.34
CA ALA A 132 -7.27 5.21 -19.11
C ALA A 132 -7.31 6.74 -19.03
N LEU A 133 -6.26 7.33 -18.46
CA LEU A 133 -6.16 8.75 -18.23
C LEU A 133 -5.91 9.55 -19.51
N SER A 134 -5.22 8.97 -20.49
CA SER A 134 -5.01 9.58 -21.81
C SER A 134 -6.32 9.78 -22.57
N ALA A 135 -7.31 8.89 -22.37
CA ALA A 135 -8.65 9.00 -22.97
C ALA A 135 -9.62 9.86 -22.15
N SER A 136 -9.28 10.21 -20.90
CA SER A 136 -10.19 10.90 -19.97
C SER A 136 -10.12 12.44 -20.06
N ARG A 137 -11.22 13.13 -19.78
CA ARG A 137 -11.29 14.60 -19.63
C ARG A 137 -10.96 15.11 -18.21
N VAL A 138 -10.29 14.30 -17.39
CA VAL A 138 -9.91 14.67 -16.01
C VAL A 138 -8.93 15.85 -16.03
N SER A 139 -9.00 16.73 -15.04
CA SER A 139 -8.09 17.87 -14.93
C SER A 139 -6.62 17.42 -14.83
N SER A 140 -5.70 18.12 -15.49
CA SER A 140 -4.27 17.75 -15.51
C SER A 140 -3.66 17.62 -14.12
N HIS A 141 -4.17 18.37 -13.15
CA HIS A 141 -3.73 18.32 -11.75
C HIS A 141 -4.11 16.99 -11.07
N GLU A 142 -5.36 16.55 -11.21
CA GLU A 142 -5.83 15.27 -10.66
C GLU A 142 -5.16 14.09 -11.34
N LYS A 143 -4.97 14.18 -12.68
CA LYS A 143 -4.22 13.21 -13.46
C LYS A 143 -2.83 12.96 -12.88
N ARG A 144 -2.06 14.05 -12.73
CA ARG A 144 -0.70 14.01 -12.19
C ARG A 144 -0.66 13.45 -10.78
N ARG A 145 -1.63 13.80 -9.93
CA ARG A 145 -1.68 13.31 -8.55
C ARG A 145 -1.89 11.81 -8.46
N ILE A 146 -2.82 11.25 -9.23
CA ILE A 146 -3.12 9.80 -9.14
C ILE A 146 -1.95 8.98 -9.69
N VAL A 147 -1.37 9.40 -10.81
CA VAL A 147 -0.15 8.80 -11.36
C VAL A 147 1.00 8.90 -10.36
N ALA A 148 1.19 10.07 -9.73
CA ALA A 148 2.24 10.25 -8.72
C ALA A 148 2.09 9.28 -7.55
N VAL A 149 0.88 9.06 -7.02
CA VAL A 149 0.65 8.07 -5.96
C VAL A 149 1.06 6.67 -6.42
N LEU A 150 0.64 6.24 -7.62
CA LEU A 150 0.99 4.91 -8.14
C LEU A 150 2.49 4.74 -8.42
N VAL A 151 3.15 5.79 -8.92
CA VAL A 151 4.60 5.80 -9.12
C VAL A 151 5.33 5.71 -7.79
N VAL A 152 4.90 6.48 -6.77
CA VAL A 152 5.49 6.41 -5.42
C VAL A 152 5.31 5.00 -4.83
N VAL A 153 4.10 4.42 -4.91
CA VAL A 153 3.86 3.02 -4.49
C VAL A 153 4.86 2.07 -5.15
N LEU A 154 4.96 2.13 -6.48
CA LEU A 154 5.83 1.22 -7.25
C LEU A 154 7.31 1.41 -6.90
N LEU A 155 7.79 2.64 -6.82
CA LEU A 155 9.19 2.94 -6.49
C LEU A 155 9.53 2.54 -5.07
N THR A 156 8.67 2.85 -4.10
CA THR A 156 8.84 2.43 -2.71
C THR A 156 8.84 0.91 -2.61
N TYR A 157 7.95 0.23 -3.34
CA TYR A 157 7.90 -1.22 -3.35
C TYR A 157 9.18 -1.84 -3.91
N ILE A 158 9.64 -1.37 -5.07
CA ILE A 158 10.89 -1.82 -5.70
C ILE A 158 12.06 -1.57 -4.75
N PHE A 159 12.14 -0.39 -4.15
CA PHE A 159 13.25 -0.04 -3.28
C PHE A 159 13.31 -0.91 -2.01
N LEU A 160 12.16 -1.16 -1.37
CA LEU A 160 12.12 -1.84 -0.07
C LEU A 160 12.04 -3.37 -0.16
N PHE A 161 11.37 -3.91 -1.19
CA PHE A 161 11.06 -5.35 -1.28
C PHE A 161 11.89 -6.08 -2.34
N LEU A 162 12.30 -5.42 -3.43
CA LEU A 162 13.06 -6.09 -4.50
C LEU A 162 14.40 -6.69 -4.02
N PRO A 163 15.20 -6.02 -3.16
CA PRO A 163 16.42 -6.61 -2.63
C PRO A 163 16.17 -7.94 -1.94
N SER A 164 15.10 -8.04 -1.14
CA SER A 164 14.71 -9.24 -0.40
C SER A 164 14.20 -10.36 -1.29
N ILE A 165 13.48 -10.02 -2.37
CA ILE A 165 13.06 -10.98 -3.40
C ILE A 165 14.30 -11.56 -4.11
N ILE A 166 15.25 -10.70 -4.50
CA ILE A 166 16.51 -11.12 -5.13
C ILE A 166 17.30 -12.02 -4.17
N TRP A 167 17.43 -11.61 -2.90
CA TRP A 167 18.09 -12.42 -1.88
C TRP A 167 17.43 -13.80 -1.74
N GLY A 168 16.10 -13.88 -1.78
CA GLY A 168 15.42 -15.17 -1.63
C GLY A 168 15.52 -16.11 -2.83
N LEU A 169 15.55 -15.58 -4.05
CA LEU A 169 15.60 -16.38 -5.29
C LEU A 169 17.03 -16.74 -5.69
N GLU A 170 18.00 -15.84 -5.47
CA GLU A 170 19.36 -16.00 -5.95
C GLU A 170 20.26 -16.71 -4.94
N LYS A 171 20.76 -17.91 -5.29
CA LYS A 171 21.61 -18.73 -4.40
C LYS A 171 22.86 -17.96 -3.95
N LYS A 172 23.55 -17.28 -4.86
CA LYS A 172 24.79 -16.55 -4.54
C LYS A 172 24.52 -15.39 -3.58
N ALA A 173 23.38 -14.72 -3.74
CA ALA A 173 22.97 -13.61 -2.89
C ALA A 173 22.70 -14.07 -1.44
N ARG A 174 22.18 -15.28 -1.23
CA ARG A 174 21.92 -15.85 0.10
C ARG A 174 23.17 -16.05 0.95
N TYR A 175 24.30 -16.35 0.33
CA TYR A 175 25.57 -16.54 1.05
C TYR A 175 26.23 -15.22 1.49
N SER A 176 25.74 -14.08 1.00
CA SER A 176 26.26 -12.78 1.40
C SER A 176 25.60 -12.29 2.69
N PHE A 177 26.38 -12.29 3.78
CA PHE A 177 25.94 -11.77 5.08
C PHE A 177 25.51 -10.29 4.97
N THR A 178 26.33 -9.44 4.34
CA THR A 178 26.00 -8.01 4.14
C THR A 178 24.67 -7.83 3.42
N PHE A 179 24.41 -8.64 2.40
CA PHE A 179 23.15 -8.54 1.65
C PHE A 179 21.96 -8.96 2.50
N HIS A 180 22.09 -10.02 3.31
CA HIS A 180 21.07 -10.43 4.26
C HIS A 180 20.63 -9.29 5.20
N TYR A 181 21.57 -8.62 5.89
CA TYR A 181 21.23 -7.50 6.79
C TYR A 181 20.61 -6.31 6.06
N LEU A 182 21.12 -5.99 4.88
CA LEU A 182 20.63 -4.88 4.08
C LEU A 182 19.18 -5.11 3.64
N THR A 183 18.86 -6.30 3.13
CA THR A 183 17.48 -6.66 2.73
C THR A 183 16.50 -6.62 3.91
N PHE A 184 16.90 -7.15 5.07
CA PHE A 184 16.05 -7.13 6.27
C PHE A 184 15.83 -5.71 6.79
N THR A 185 16.86 -4.87 6.74
CA THR A 185 16.76 -3.45 7.13
C THR A 185 15.80 -2.70 6.22
N PHE A 186 15.84 -2.93 4.90
CA PHE A 186 14.91 -2.28 3.98
C PHE A 186 13.46 -2.67 4.22
N ILE A 187 13.16 -3.95 4.44
CA ILE A 187 11.79 -4.38 4.75
C ILE A 187 11.26 -3.67 6.02
N LYS A 188 12.11 -3.53 7.05
CA LYS A 188 11.74 -2.83 8.30
C LYS A 188 11.37 -1.36 8.11
N LEU A 189 11.76 -0.74 6.99
CA LEU A 189 11.37 0.63 6.65
C LEU A 189 9.98 0.72 6.00
N SER A 190 9.30 -0.39 5.69
CA SER A 190 7.96 -0.35 5.07
C SER A 190 6.96 0.52 5.83
N PRO A 191 6.77 0.35 7.16
CA PRO A 191 5.82 1.18 7.93
C PRO A 191 6.07 2.69 7.79
N LEU A 192 7.34 3.09 7.69
CA LEU A 192 7.72 4.49 7.51
C LEU A 192 7.36 4.98 6.11
N ALA A 193 7.59 4.15 5.09
CA ALA A 193 7.26 4.43 3.71
C ALA A 193 5.74 4.56 3.50
N ASP A 194 4.97 3.68 4.12
CA ASP A 194 3.51 3.66 4.09
C ASP A 194 2.91 4.89 4.80
N LEU A 195 3.56 5.36 5.88
CA LEU A 195 3.22 6.63 6.52
C LEU A 195 3.46 7.84 5.59
N PHE A 196 4.60 7.88 4.89
CA PHE A 196 4.88 8.93 3.91
C PHE A 196 3.86 8.92 2.77
N LEU A 197 3.49 7.74 2.28
CA LEU A 197 2.44 7.55 1.29
C LEU A 197 1.09 8.08 1.79
N TYR A 198 0.70 7.77 3.02
CA TYR A 198 -0.52 8.28 3.63
C TYR A 198 -0.54 9.82 3.69
N ILE A 199 0.54 10.43 4.18
CA ILE A 199 0.68 11.89 4.27
C ILE A 199 0.57 12.52 2.87
N PHE A 200 1.22 11.92 1.86
CA PHE A 200 1.18 12.39 0.49
C PHE A 200 -0.24 12.32 -0.10
N ILE A 201 -0.96 11.21 0.12
CA ILE A 201 -2.35 11.03 -0.31
C ILE A 201 -3.26 12.07 0.35
N ARG A 202 -3.08 12.30 1.66
CA ARG A 202 -3.89 13.24 2.46
C ARG A 202 -3.63 14.68 2.08
N LYS A 203 -2.37 15.08 1.91
CA LYS A 203 -2.01 16.44 1.46
C LYS A 203 -2.70 16.79 0.15
N GLY A 204 -2.62 15.89 -0.84
CA GLY A 204 -3.32 16.11 -2.11
C GLY A 204 -4.85 16.15 -1.96
N ALA A 205 -5.43 15.51 -0.95
CA ALA A 205 -6.88 15.58 -0.68
C ALA A 205 -7.27 16.94 -0.08
N VAL A 206 -6.45 17.46 0.83
CA VAL A 206 -6.63 18.80 1.43
C VAL A 206 -6.49 19.88 0.37
N ASP A 207 -5.45 19.81 -0.48
CA ASP A 207 -5.24 20.78 -1.57
C ASP A 207 -6.44 20.82 -2.53
N LYS A 208 -7.06 19.66 -2.79
CA LYS A 208 -8.27 19.55 -3.62
C LYS A 208 -9.50 20.16 -2.95
N MET A 209 -9.67 19.97 -1.63
CA MET A 209 -10.78 20.61 -0.91
C MET A 209 -10.61 22.13 -0.93
N LEU A 210 -9.40 22.63 -0.64
CA LEU A 210 -9.10 24.06 -0.67
C LEU A 210 -9.34 24.68 -2.05
N SER A 211 -8.93 24.02 -3.14
CA SER A 211 -9.18 24.54 -4.49
C SER A 211 -10.67 24.60 -4.84
N SER A 212 -11.47 23.61 -4.41
CA SER A 212 -12.92 23.63 -4.63
C SER A 212 -13.61 24.77 -3.85
N LEU A 213 -13.18 25.04 -2.61
CA LEU A 213 -13.70 26.14 -1.81
C LEU A 213 -13.36 27.52 -2.42
N CYS A 214 -12.16 27.68 -2.98
CA CYS A 214 -11.78 28.91 -3.67
C CYS A 214 -12.61 29.12 -4.95
N CYS A 215 -12.88 28.07 -5.73
CA CYS A 215 -13.74 28.17 -6.92
C CYS A 215 -15.20 28.54 -6.55
N CYS A 216 -15.77 27.90 -5.52
CA CYS A 216 -17.13 28.24 -5.06
C CYS A 216 -17.24 29.68 -4.55
N LYS A 217 -16.18 30.22 -3.92
CA LYS A 217 -16.15 31.59 -3.40
C LYS A 217 -16.03 32.64 -4.52
N MET A 218 -15.40 32.28 -5.64
CA MET A 218 -15.29 33.15 -6.81
C MET A 218 -16.64 33.24 -7.54
N GLU A 219 -17.33 32.10 -7.70
CA GLU A 219 -18.66 32.03 -8.32
C GLU A 219 -19.74 32.79 -7.51
N SER A 220 -19.68 32.76 -6.18
CA SER A 220 -20.57 33.58 -5.33
C SER A 220 -20.32 35.09 -5.40
N ASN A 221 -19.08 35.50 -5.65
CA ASN A 221 -18.72 36.91 -5.79
C ASN A 221 -19.13 37.49 -7.15
N ASP A 222 -19.16 36.68 -8.21
CA ASP A 222 -19.64 37.12 -9.52
C ASP A 222 -21.18 37.25 -9.56
N ILE A 223 -21.90 36.34 -8.89
CA ILE A 223 -23.37 36.42 -8.77
C ILE A 223 -23.79 37.68 -7.99
N SER A 224 -23.10 37.99 -6.87
CA SER A 224 -23.41 39.19 -6.08
C SER A 224 -23.05 40.50 -6.78
N ARG A 225 -22.09 40.50 -7.71
CA ARG A 225 -21.77 41.65 -8.56
C ARG A 225 -22.79 41.88 -9.67
N SER A 226 -23.34 40.81 -10.24
CA SER A 226 -24.38 40.90 -11.29
C SER A 226 -25.73 41.41 -10.78
N THR A 227 -26.08 41.18 -9.50
CA THR A 227 -27.31 41.70 -8.89
C THR A 227 -27.23 43.17 -8.44
N MET A 228 -26.06 43.81 -8.49
CA MET A 228 -25.92 45.25 -8.19
C MET A 228 -25.91 46.13 -9.46
N THR A 229 -26.07 45.53 -10.63
CA THR A 229 -26.07 46.21 -11.94
C THR A 229 -27.43 46.20 -12.66
N GLU A 230 -28.51 45.79 -11.98
CA GLU A 230 -29.89 46.00 -12.44
C GLU A 230 -30.61 47.05 -11.57
#